data_AF-A0A929J485-F1
#
_entry.id   AF-A0A929J485-F1
#
_cell.length_a   1.000
_cell.length_b   1.000
_cell.length_c   1.000
_cell.angle_alpha   90.00
_cell.angle_beta   90.00
_cell.angle_gamma   90.00
#
_symmetry.space_group_name_H-M   'P 1'
#
loop_
_entity.id
_entity.type
_entity.pdbx_description
1 polymer ?
#
loop_
_entity_poly.entity_id
_entity_poly.type
_entity_poly.pdbx_seq_one_letter_code
_entity_poly.pdbx_strand_id
1 'polypeptide(L)'
;VRGSDLLDSSPRQIYLQQLLGYTTPGYCHLPLAVDDDGNKISKSEGGASVEIKYKEKLLCKSLAFLGQNPPDDLSDSSINDIWKWSIENWDVKLVPGNNKCISI
;
A
#
# COMPACT_ATOMS: atom_id res chain seq x y z
N VAL A 1 -2.07 -7.42 6.79
CA VAL A 1 -2.17 -6.18 5.98
C VAL A 1 -2.58 -6.56 4.56
N ARG A 2 -3.51 -5.85 3.92
CA ARG A 2 -4.03 -6.13 2.56
C ARG A 2 -4.73 -4.90 1.97
N GLY A 3 -5.16 -4.91 0.71
CA GLY A 3 -5.92 -3.79 0.11
C GLY A 3 -7.31 -3.56 0.73
N SER A 4 -7.84 -2.34 0.59
CA SER A 4 -9.20 -1.97 1.04
C SER A 4 -10.30 -2.59 0.17
N ASP A 5 -9.98 -3.12 -1.02
CA ASP A 5 -10.90 -3.92 -1.82
C ASP A 5 -11.36 -5.22 -1.11
N LEU A 6 -10.65 -5.65 -0.08
CA LEU A 6 -11.02 -6.81 0.74
C LEU A 6 -11.75 -6.45 2.04
N LEU A 7 -12.05 -5.17 2.28
CA LEU A 7 -12.63 -4.69 3.53
C LEU A 7 -13.99 -5.35 3.82
N ASP A 8 -14.89 -5.40 2.84
CA ASP A 8 -16.22 -5.99 2.95
C ASP A 8 -16.22 -7.52 3.15
N SER A 9 -15.10 -8.17 2.85
CA SER A 9 -14.94 -9.60 3.11
C SER A 9 -14.48 -9.89 4.54
N SER A 10 -13.93 -8.90 5.26
CA SER A 10 -13.34 -9.09 6.59
C SER A 10 -14.35 -9.56 7.63
N PRO A 11 -15.57 -8.98 7.75
CA PRO A 11 -16.54 -9.44 8.75
C PRO A 11 -16.91 -10.91 8.59
N ARG A 12 -17.11 -11.36 7.33
CA ARG A 12 -17.42 -12.77 7.02
C ARG A 12 -16.26 -13.69 7.36
N GLN A 13 -15.03 -13.28 7.08
CA GLN A 13 -13.83 -14.05 7.41
C GLN A 13 -13.62 -14.15 8.92
N ILE A 14 -13.86 -13.07 9.68
CA ILE A 14 -13.79 -13.05 11.14
C ILE A 14 -14.84 -14.00 11.71
N TYR A 15 -16.08 -13.93 11.22
CA TYR A 15 -17.14 -14.83 11.66
C TYR A 15 -16.80 -16.31 11.44
N LEU A 16 -16.26 -16.64 10.26
CA LEU A 16 -15.80 -18.00 9.98
C LEU A 16 -14.66 -18.44 10.91
N GLN A 17 -13.69 -17.57 11.19
CA GLN A 17 -12.60 -17.88 12.13
C GLN A 17 -13.14 -18.19 13.53
N GLN A 18 -14.12 -17.42 14.00
CA GLN A 18 -14.75 -17.64 15.30
C GLN A 18 -15.48 -18.99 15.36
N LEU A 19 -16.21 -19.36 14.31
CA LEU A 19 -16.88 -20.67 14.21
C LEU A 19 -15.89 -21.84 14.23
N LEU A 20 -14.71 -21.65 13.63
CA LEU A 20 -13.65 -22.65 13.56
C LEU A 20 -12.73 -22.65 14.79
N GLY A 21 -12.95 -21.75 15.75
CA GLY A 21 -12.12 -21.64 16.96
C GLY A 21 -10.72 -21.06 16.72
N TYR A 22 -10.50 -20.32 15.64
CA TYR A 22 -9.24 -19.65 15.35
C TYR A 22 -9.15 -18.27 16.00
N THR A 23 -7.93 -17.87 16.37
CA THR A 23 -7.65 -16.50 16.83
C THR A 23 -7.88 -15.49 15.72
N THR A 24 -8.55 -14.37 16.04
CA THR A 24 -8.73 -13.26 15.10
C THR A 24 -7.49 -12.35 15.07
N PRO A 25 -6.82 -12.17 13.91
CA PRO A 25 -5.67 -11.29 13.81
C PRO A 25 -6.08 -9.81 13.73
N GLY A 26 -5.12 -8.91 13.95
CA GLY A 26 -5.29 -7.50 13.61
C GLY A 26 -5.35 -7.28 12.10
N TYR A 27 -6.29 -6.46 11.63
CA TYR A 27 -6.45 -6.12 10.22
C TYR A 27 -6.01 -4.68 9.95
N CYS A 28 -5.33 -4.49 8.81
CA CYS A 28 -4.99 -3.19 8.25
C CYS A 28 -5.26 -3.26 6.75
N HIS A 29 -6.04 -2.30 6.26
CA HIS A 29 -6.47 -2.19 4.87
C HIS A 29 -5.77 -0.98 4.24
N LEU A 30 -4.92 -1.25 3.25
CA LEU A 30 -4.17 -0.25 2.50
C LEU A 30 -5.10 0.46 1.50
N PRO A 31 -4.88 1.77 1.24
CA PRO A 31 -5.68 2.52 0.30
C PRO A 31 -5.55 1.96 -1.12
N LEU A 32 -6.62 2.01 -1.89
CA LEU A 32 -6.56 1.67 -3.31
C LEU A 32 -5.97 2.84 -4.10
N ALA A 33 -5.12 2.46 -5.04
CA ALA A 33 -4.70 3.25 -6.18
C ALA A 33 -5.88 3.47 -7.13
N VAL A 34 -6.27 4.72 -7.33
CA VAL A 34 -7.32 5.11 -8.29
C VAL A 34 -6.78 6.15 -9.27
N ASP A 35 -7.41 6.25 -10.44
CA ASP A 35 -7.16 7.34 -11.39
C ASP A 35 -7.86 8.65 -10.96
N ASP A 36 -7.73 9.69 -11.78
CA ASP A 36 -8.34 11.01 -11.52
C ASP A 36 -9.87 10.97 -11.47
N ASP A 37 -10.50 10.00 -12.14
CA ASP A 37 -11.94 9.77 -12.14
C ASP A 37 -12.40 8.86 -10.97
N GLY A 38 -11.46 8.37 -10.15
CA GLY A 38 -11.73 7.51 -9.01
C GLY A 38 -11.88 6.03 -9.36
N ASN A 39 -11.61 5.63 -10.61
CA ASN A 39 -11.65 4.23 -11.01
C ASN A 39 -10.43 3.48 -10.50
N LYS A 40 -10.63 2.22 -10.10
CA LYS A 40 -9.54 1.35 -9.62
C LYS A 40 -8.59 1.04 -10.77
N ILE A 41 -7.32 1.33 -10.56
CA ILE A 41 -6.27 0.92 -11.50
C ILE A 41 -6.14 -0.61 -11.41
N SER A 42 -6.53 -1.32 -12.48
CA SER A 42 -6.56 -2.78 -12.51
C SER A 42 -5.55 -3.36 -13.50
N LYS A 43 -4.91 -4.48 -13.11
CA LYS A 43 -3.98 -5.23 -13.98
C LYS A 43 -4.68 -5.79 -15.23
N SER A 44 -6.00 -5.97 -15.16
CA SER A 44 -6.86 -6.54 -16.21
C SER A 44 -7.05 -5.62 -17.41
N GLU A 45 -6.93 -4.30 -17.23
CA GLU A 45 -7.09 -3.31 -18.31
C GLU A 45 -5.76 -2.95 -18.99
N GLY A 46 -4.78 -3.87 -18.98
CA GLY A 46 -3.41 -3.59 -19.46
C GLY A 46 -2.63 -2.62 -18.57
N GLY A 47 -3.17 -2.29 -17.39
CA GLY A 47 -2.67 -1.28 -16.47
C GLY A 47 -1.40 -1.70 -15.74
N ALA A 48 -0.30 -1.05 -16.12
CA ALA A 48 0.93 -0.85 -15.36
C ALA A 48 1.72 -2.11 -14.97
N SER A 49 2.60 -2.55 -15.88
CA SER A 49 3.80 -3.30 -15.46
C SER A 49 4.66 -2.42 -14.57
N VAL A 50 5.18 -2.96 -13.47
CA VAL A 50 6.16 -2.26 -12.63
C VAL A 50 7.46 -2.12 -13.42
N GLU A 51 7.76 -0.90 -13.88
CA GLU A 51 9.03 -0.60 -14.54
C GLU A 51 10.14 -0.47 -13.49
N ILE A 52 11.08 -1.41 -13.51
CA ILE A 52 12.17 -1.48 -12.51
C ILE A 52 13.35 -0.57 -12.83
N LYS A 53 13.33 0.14 -13.96
CA LYS A 53 14.41 1.06 -14.37
C LYS A 53 14.59 2.22 -13.39
N TYR A 54 13.50 2.65 -12.76
CA TYR A 54 13.48 3.74 -11.77
C TYR A 54 12.92 3.25 -10.42
N LYS A 55 13.30 2.03 -10.02
CA LYS A 55 12.77 1.33 -8.84
C LYS A 55 12.96 2.10 -7.53
N GLU A 56 14.05 2.84 -7.37
CA GLU A 56 14.33 3.67 -6.19
C GLU A 56 13.27 4.78 -6.07
N LYS A 57 13.06 5.54 -7.15
CA LYS A 57 11.99 6.56 -7.22
C LYS A 57 10.61 5.97 -7.03
N LEU A 58 10.36 4.80 -7.63
CA LEU A 58 9.07 4.12 -7.49
C LEU A 58 8.82 3.67 -6.05
N LEU A 59 9.84 3.20 -5.34
CA LEU A 59 9.75 2.82 -3.94
C LEU A 59 9.47 4.04 -3.06
N CYS A 60 10.18 5.15 -3.25
CA CYS A 60 9.90 6.41 -2.54
C CYS A 60 8.48 6.92 -2.82
N LYS A 61 8.01 6.89 -4.08
CA LYS A 61 6.62 7.22 -4.44
C LYS A 61 5.62 6.30 -3.73
N SER A 62 5.92 5.01 -3.62
CA SER A 62 5.06 4.05 -2.91
C SER A 62 5.01 4.33 -1.40
N LEU A 63 6.13 4.71 -0.78
CA LEU A 63 6.18 5.13 0.62
C LEU A 63 5.38 6.41 0.85
N ALA A 64 5.51 7.40 -0.03
CA ALA A 64 4.71 8.63 0.01
C ALA A 64 3.22 8.37 -0.19
N PHE A 65 2.85 7.45 -1.09
CA PHE A 65 1.47 6.98 -1.26
C PHE A 65 0.92 6.41 0.05
N LEU A 66 1.72 5.59 0.74
CA LEU A 66 1.44 5.02 2.07
C LEU A 66 1.58 6.03 3.23
N GLY A 67 1.80 7.31 2.95
CA GLY A 67 1.84 8.39 3.94
C GLY A 67 3.14 8.49 4.75
N GLN A 68 4.20 7.78 4.37
CA GLN A 68 5.44 7.69 5.17
C GLN A 68 6.38 8.90 5.02
N ASN A 69 6.12 9.81 4.07
CA ASN A 69 6.89 11.05 3.83
C ASN A 69 8.43 10.86 3.77
N PRO A 70 8.95 10.05 2.81
CA PRO A 70 10.40 9.95 2.61
C PRO A 70 11.04 11.30 2.23
N PRO A 71 12.29 11.58 2.64
CA PRO A 71 13.06 12.71 2.14
C PRO A 71 13.17 12.71 0.61
N ASP A 72 13.18 13.89 -0.01
CA ASP A 72 13.19 14.03 -1.47
C ASP A 72 14.45 13.42 -2.13
N ASP A 73 15.58 13.50 -1.44
CA ASP A 73 16.90 12.99 -1.88
C ASP A 73 17.08 11.49 -1.60
N LEU A 74 16.18 10.86 -0.83
CA LEU A 74 16.27 9.43 -0.52
C LEU A 74 16.21 8.56 -1.78
N SER A 75 15.56 9.05 -2.85
CA SER A 75 15.46 8.35 -4.12
C SER A 75 16.77 8.27 -4.92
N ASP A 76 17.78 9.07 -4.55
CA ASP A 76 19.13 9.02 -5.13
C ASP A 76 20.06 8.03 -4.41
N SER A 77 19.58 7.41 -3.32
CA SER A 77 20.31 6.41 -2.53
C SER A 77 20.13 4.99 -3.08
N SER A 78 20.86 4.02 -2.51
CA SER A 78 20.68 2.61 -2.89
C SER A 78 19.33 2.07 -2.41
N ILE A 79 18.78 1.07 -3.10
CA ILE A 79 17.53 0.41 -2.68
C ILE A 79 17.60 -0.11 -1.22
N ASN A 80 18.79 -0.52 -0.76
CA ASN A 80 18.99 -1.00 0.60
C ASN A 80 18.88 0.13 1.63
N ASP A 81 19.38 1.32 1.30
CA ASP A 81 19.27 2.49 2.17
C ASP A 81 17.82 2.97 2.27
N ILE A 82 17.08 2.94 1.16
CA ILE A 82 15.65 3.23 1.15
C ILE A 82 14.90 2.24 2.05
N TRP A 83 15.20 0.94 1.95
CA TRP A 83 14.58 -0.06 2.82
C TRP A 83 14.94 0.13 4.30
N LYS A 84 16.22 0.42 4.59
CA LYS A 84 16.67 0.70 5.95
C LYS A 84 15.90 1.88 6.54
N TRP A 85 15.85 3.00 5.82
CA TRP A 85 15.08 4.18 6.22
C TRP A 85 13.60 3.82 6.42
N SER A 86 13.01 3.04 5.50
CA SER A 86 11.60 2.63 5.57
C SER A 86 11.29 1.84 6.84
N ILE A 87 12.15 0.89 7.21
CA ILE A 87 11.97 0.08 8.43
C ILE A 87 12.10 0.94 9.68
N GLU A 88 13.06 1.86 9.70
CA GLU A 88 13.33 2.74 10.86
C GLU A 88 12.23 3.81 11.07
N ASN A 89 11.55 4.24 10.00
CA ASN A 89 10.60 5.35 10.03
C ASN A 89 9.13 4.92 9.80
N TRP A 90 8.86 3.63 9.68
CA TRP A 90 7.51 3.15 9.40
C TRP A 90 6.53 3.44 10.55
N ASP A 91 5.43 4.14 10.24
CA ASP A 91 4.28 4.27 11.12
C ASP A 91 2.98 3.91 10.36
N VAL A 92 2.35 2.82 10.81
CA VAL A 92 1.08 2.34 10.25
C VAL A 92 -0.07 3.34 10.44
N LYS A 93 0.02 4.23 11.44
CA LYS A 93 -0.99 5.27 11.68
C LYS A 93 -0.99 6.36 10.62
N LEU A 94 0.12 6.52 9.88
CA LEU A 94 0.23 7.45 8.77
C LEU A 94 -0.40 6.91 7.48
N VAL A 95 -0.71 5.61 7.43
CA VAL A 95 -1.36 5.00 6.26
C VAL A 95 -2.76 5.60 6.08
N PRO A 96 -3.08 6.19 4.92
CA PRO A 96 -4.40 6.77 4.67
C PRO A 96 -5.53 5.74 4.75
N GLY A 97 -6.65 6.11 5.37
CA GLY A 97 -7.85 5.27 5.45
C GLY A 97 -8.75 5.29 4.20
N ASN A 98 -8.49 6.21 3.26
CA ASN A 98 -9.29 6.42 2.05
C ASN A 98 -8.45 6.15 0.80
N ASN A 99 -9.11 5.81 -0.31
CA ASN A 99 -8.45 5.66 -1.61
C ASN A 99 -7.68 6.93 -1.99
N LYS A 100 -6.54 6.75 -2.65
CA LYS A 100 -5.69 7.87 -3.10
C LYS A 100 -5.58 7.84 -4.61
N CYS A 101 -5.88 8.97 -5.23
CA CYS A 101 -5.53 9.22 -6.62
C CYS A 101 -4.00 9.19 -6.77
N ILE A 102 -3.52 8.54 -7.81
CA ILE A 102 -2.13 8.65 -8.26
C ILE A 102 -2.12 9.33 -9.61
N SER A 103 -1.47 10.50 -9.69
CA SER A 103 -1.13 11.11 -10.98
C SER A 103 0.00 10.27 -11.59
N ILE A 104 -0.33 9.50 -12.64
CA ILE A 104 0.64 8.70 -13.41
C ILE A 104 1.48 9.62 -14.29
#